data_AF-A0AAU0HF25-F1
#
_entry.id   AF-A0AAU0HF25-F1
#
_cell.length_a   1.000
_cell.length_b   1.000
_cell.length_c   1.000
_cell.angle_alpha   90.00
_cell.angle_beta   90.00
_cell.angle_gamma   90.00
#
_symmetry.space_group_name_H-M   'P 1'
#
loop_
_entity.id
_entity.type
_entity.pdbx_description
1 polymer ?
#
loop_
_entity_poly.entity_id
_entity_poly.type
_entity_poly.pdbx_seq_one_letter_code
_entity_poly.pdbx_strand_id
1 'polypeptide(L)'
;MDWSDEKLIALSKAERTSLRRNADRMGHRDLVERLDNLNVRGRSKSVGRSAPTGPVIGYHFICPTELAIERLPDGQFLTGVWKVAESQVARSMAVGAYVALHTAKTETSYLMGEIVGWSVEKRNKGDTSSTGITFTCIERPTSELWYGAGAGEKGYRYDGDDPA
;
A
#
# COMPACT_ATOMS: atom_id res chain seq x y z
N MET A 1 -8.40 -32.43 -26.48
CA MET A 1 -7.02 -32.02 -26.19
C MET A 1 -6.98 -31.59 -24.73
N ASP A 2 -6.20 -32.29 -23.91
CA ASP A 2 -6.20 -32.08 -22.47
C ASP A 2 -5.13 -31.05 -22.09
N TRP A 3 -5.55 -29.88 -21.63
CA TRP A 3 -4.66 -28.82 -21.16
C TRP A 3 -4.41 -29.04 -19.66
N SER A 4 -3.21 -29.51 -19.31
CA SER A 4 -2.78 -29.61 -17.91
C SER A 4 -2.33 -28.26 -17.37
N ASP A 5 -2.46 -28.06 -16.05
CA ASP A 5 -2.07 -26.79 -15.40
C ASP A 5 -0.58 -26.49 -15.59
N GLU A 6 0.28 -27.51 -15.59
CA GLU A 6 1.72 -27.39 -15.85
C GLU A 6 2.01 -26.79 -17.24
N LYS A 7 1.30 -27.25 -18.27
CA LYS A 7 1.43 -26.72 -19.63
C LYS A 7 0.97 -25.26 -19.70
N LEU A 8 -0.09 -24.92 -18.99
CA LEU A 8 -0.63 -23.55 -18.98
C LEU A 8 0.29 -22.58 -18.21
N ILE A 9 1.00 -23.04 -17.18
CA ILE A 9 1.97 -22.24 -16.42
C ILE A 9 3.25 -21.99 -17.24
N ALA A 10 3.70 -22.98 -18.00
CA ALA A 10 4.91 -22.88 -18.84
C ALA A 10 4.77 -21.87 -19.99
N LEU A 11 3.55 -21.46 -20.35
CA LEU A 11 3.30 -20.48 -21.40
C LEU A 11 3.65 -19.04 -20.97
N SER A 12 4.25 -18.30 -21.89
CA SER A 12 4.44 -16.86 -21.73
C SER A 12 3.11 -16.11 -21.62
N LYS A 13 3.15 -14.87 -21.13
CA LYS A 13 1.96 -14.02 -20.99
C LYS A 13 1.26 -13.76 -22.33
N ALA A 14 2.02 -13.59 -23.40
CA ALA A 14 1.49 -13.37 -24.75
C ALA A 14 0.79 -14.62 -25.31
N GLU A 15 1.37 -15.80 -25.06
CA GLU A 15 0.80 -17.08 -25.47
C GLU A 15 -0.48 -17.39 -24.70
N ARG A 16 -0.51 -17.15 -23.37
CA ARG A 16 -1.74 -17.30 -22.57
C ARG A 16 -2.86 -16.36 -23.01
N THR A 17 -2.53 -15.13 -23.37
CA THR A 17 -3.51 -14.15 -23.88
C THR A 17 -4.10 -14.61 -25.21
N SER A 18 -3.25 -15.13 -26.10
CA SER A 18 -3.68 -15.66 -27.40
C SER A 18 -4.52 -16.93 -27.24
N LEU A 19 -4.11 -17.84 -26.34
CA LEU A 19 -4.84 -19.07 -26.03
C LEU A 19 -6.21 -18.78 -25.41
N ARG A 20 -6.30 -17.82 -24.48
CA ARG A 20 -7.56 -17.37 -23.87
C ARG A 20 -8.54 -16.89 -24.94
N ARG A 21 -8.09 -16.01 -25.85
CA ARG A 21 -8.93 -15.46 -26.92
C ARG A 21 -9.43 -16.54 -27.88
N ASN A 22 -8.59 -17.53 -28.19
CA ASN A 22 -8.98 -18.65 -29.03
C ASN A 22 -9.96 -19.59 -28.31
N ALA A 23 -9.72 -19.89 -27.03
CA ALA A 23 -10.60 -20.72 -26.22
C ALA A 23 -12.00 -20.09 -26.05
N ASP A 24 -12.06 -18.78 -25.81
CA ASP A 24 -13.30 -18.01 -25.72
C ASP A 24 -14.09 -18.04 -27.04
N ARG A 25 -13.42 -17.78 -28.16
CA ARG A 25 -14.03 -17.87 -29.50
C ARG A 25 -14.54 -19.27 -29.83
N MET A 26 -13.91 -20.31 -29.29
CA MET A 26 -14.29 -21.72 -29.50
C MET A 26 -15.28 -22.23 -28.43
N GLY A 27 -15.70 -21.39 -27.48
CA GLY A 27 -16.67 -21.76 -26.45
C GLY A 27 -16.13 -22.67 -25.34
N HIS A 28 -14.81 -22.83 -25.22
CA HIS A 28 -14.17 -23.65 -24.20
C HIS A 28 -14.05 -22.88 -22.86
N ARG A 29 -15.20 -22.70 -22.19
CA ARG A 29 -15.31 -21.90 -20.96
C ARG A 29 -14.41 -22.39 -19.82
N ASP A 30 -14.30 -23.70 -19.63
CA ASP A 30 -13.47 -24.30 -18.58
C ASP A 30 -11.98 -23.96 -18.74
N LEU A 31 -11.51 -23.85 -19.99
CA LEU A 31 -10.13 -23.48 -20.30
C LEU A 31 -9.87 -21.99 -20.07
N VAL A 32 -10.86 -21.13 -20.40
CA VAL A 32 -10.82 -19.70 -20.09
C VAL A 32 -10.76 -19.48 -18.58
N GLU A 33 -11.61 -20.18 -17.83
CA GLU A 33 -11.64 -20.10 -16.36
C GLU A 33 -10.31 -20.56 -15.74
N ARG A 34 -9.74 -21.68 -16.22
CA ARG A 34 -8.43 -22.15 -15.74
C ARG A 34 -7.31 -21.17 -16.06
N LEU A 35 -7.29 -20.57 -17.25
CA LEU A 35 -6.31 -19.53 -17.62
C LEU A 35 -6.46 -18.27 -16.76
N ASP A 36 -7.70 -17.85 -16.49
CA ASP A 36 -7.99 -16.70 -15.63
C ASP A 36 -7.55 -16.98 -14.19
N ASN A 37 -7.74 -18.21 -13.68
CA ASN A 37 -7.32 -18.64 -12.35
C ASN A 37 -5.78 -18.81 -12.22
N LEU A 38 -5.08 -19.21 -13.29
CA LEU A 38 -3.61 -19.26 -13.29
C LEU A 38 -2.99 -17.86 -13.31
N ASN A 39 -3.64 -16.89 -13.94
CA ASN A 39 -3.25 -15.48 -13.86
C ASN A 39 -3.48 -14.88 -12.45
N VAL A 40 -4.32 -15.53 -11.64
CA VAL A 40 -4.62 -15.18 -10.24
C VAL A 40 -3.67 -15.87 -9.27
N ARG A 41 -3.11 -17.04 -9.58
CA ARG A 41 -2.09 -17.67 -8.73
C ARG A 41 -0.76 -16.92 -8.70
N GLY A 42 -0.47 -16.10 -9.73
CA GLY A 42 0.62 -15.11 -9.69
C GLY A 42 0.21 -13.72 -9.20
N ARG A 43 -1.06 -13.56 -8.80
CA ARG A 43 -1.66 -12.28 -8.46
C ARG A 43 -2.81 -12.54 -7.51
N SER A 44 -2.49 -12.72 -6.23
CA SER A 44 -3.45 -12.73 -5.14
C SER A 44 -4.47 -11.62 -5.42
N LYS A 45 -5.68 -12.03 -5.81
CA LYS A 45 -6.79 -11.13 -6.08
C LYS A 45 -7.08 -10.47 -4.74
N SER A 46 -6.59 -9.25 -4.56
CA SER A 46 -7.29 -8.29 -3.72
C SER A 46 -8.71 -8.22 -4.30
N VAL A 47 -9.66 -8.82 -3.60
CA VAL A 47 -11.08 -8.55 -3.80
C VAL A 47 -11.19 -7.03 -3.88
N GLY A 48 -11.71 -6.52 -5.01
CA GLY A 48 -11.85 -5.10 -5.21
C GLY A 48 -12.79 -4.53 -4.17
N ARG A 49 -12.26 -4.12 -3.02
CA ARG A 49 -12.90 -3.09 -2.21
C ARG A 49 -12.98 -1.87 -3.13
N SER A 50 -14.21 -1.44 -3.41
CA SER A 50 -14.49 -0.09 -3.91
C SER A 50 -13.53 0.87 -3.21
N ALA A 51 -12.86 1.75 -3.96
CA ALA A 51 -11.89 2.68 -3.39
C ALA A 51 -12.48 3.28 -2.11
N PRO A 52 -11.88 3.05 -0.93
CA PRO A 52 -12.52 3.42 0.33
C PRO A 52 -12.78 4.93 0.30
N THR A 53 -14.05 5.29 0.41
CA THR A 53 -14.52 6.68 0.36
C THR A 53 -14.21 7.43 1.64
N GLY A 54 -13.83 6.74 2.71
CA GLY A 54 -13.46 7.30 4.01
C GLY A 54 -12.11 8.04 4.02
N PRO A 55 -11.85 8.86 5.04
CA PRO A 55 -10.51 9.39 5.30
C PRO A 55 -9.53 8.25 5.64
N VAL A 56 -8.22 8.50 5.44
CA VAL A 56 -7.20 7.59 6.01
C VAL A 56 -7.15 7.83 7.51
N ILE A 57 -7.27 6.79 8.32
CA ILE A 57 -7.12 6.85 9.77
C ILE A 57 -5.72 6.40 10.22
N GLY A 58 -5.01 5.63 9.40
CA GLY A 58 -3.67 5.14 9.69
C GLY A 58 -2.76 5.16 8.46
N TYR A 59 -1.63 5.84 8.58
CA TYR A 59 -0.57 5.86 7.58
C TYR A 59 0.53 4.90 7.98
N HIS A 60 0.76 3.86 7.19
CA HIS A 60 1.81 2.87 7.44
C HIS A 60 2.95 3.08 6.46
N PHE A 61 4.17 3.28 6.97
CA PHE A 61 5.34 3.52 6.13
C PHE A 61 6.49 2.60 6.50
N ILE A 62 7.24 2.16 5.49
CA ILE A 62 8.51 1.46 5.68
C ILE A 62 9.62 2.49 5.82
N CYS A 63 10.25 2.52 6.98
CA CYS A 63 11.38 3.37 7.34
C CYS A 63 12.47 2.52 8.01
N PRO A 64 13.38 1.88 7.23
CA PRO A 64 14.28 0.86 7.74
C PRO A 64 15.39 1.33 8.69
N THR A 65 15.69 2.63 8.74
CA THR A 65 16.92 3.13 9.38
C THR A 65 16.72 4.23 10.42
N GLU A 66 15.49 4.62 10.77
CA GLU A 66 15.16 5.80 11.60
C GLU A 66 15.76 7.14 11.12
N LEU A 67 16.62 7.15 10.09
CA LEU A 67 17.40 8.31 9.61
C LEU A 67 16.53 9.46 9.12
N ALA A 68 15.25 9.20 8.86
CA ALA A 68 14.29 10.18 8.41
C ALA A 68 13.41 10.72 9.56
N ILE A 69 13.68 10.34 10.80
CA ILE A 69 12.89 10.76 11.97
C ILE A 69 13.67 11.82 12.76
N GLU A 70 13.04 12.98 12.94
CA GLU A 70 13.58 14.05 13.78
C GLU A 70 12.76 14.13 15.07
N ARG A 71 13.40 13.93 16.23
CA ARG A 71 12.73 14.06 17.53
C ARG A 71 12.82 15.50 18.01
N LEU A 72 11.67 16.07 18.36
CA LEU A 72 11.55 17.44 18.83
C LEU A 72 11.63 17.50 20.37
N PRO A 73 12.05 18.63 20.95
CA PRO A 73 12.25 18.76 22.41
C PRO A 73 10.98 18.62 23.25
N ASP A 74 9.81 18.81 22.65
CA ASP A 74 8.49 18.77 23.28
C ASP A 74 7.86 17.36 23.28
N GLY A 75 8.63 16.34 22.90
CA GLY A 75 8.16 14.96 22.82
C GLY A 75 7.42 14.63 21.52
N GLN A 76 7.38 15.56 20.57
CA GLN A 76 6.91 15.30 19.21
C GLN A 76 8.03 14.71 18.35
N PHE A 77 7.65 14.16 17.19
CA PHE A 77 8.61 13.79 16.16
C PHE A 77 8.11 14.17 14.77
N LEU A 78 9.04 14.50 13.89
CA LEU A 78 8.81 14.63 12.46
C LEU A 78 9.18 13.31 11.78
N THR A 79 8.36 12.94 10.81
CA THR A 79 8.63 11.78 9.94
C THR A 79 9.50 12.18 8.75
N GLY A 80 9.86 11.20 7.92
CA GLY A 80 10.47 11.49 6.62
C GLY A 80 9.50 12.16 5.65
N VAL A 81 9.99 12.47 4.45
CA VAL A 81 9.17 13.04 3.37
C VAL A 81 8.47 11.93 2.58
N TRP A 82 7.14 11.84 2.67
CA TRP A 82 6.34 10.78 2.06
C TRP A 82 5.51 11.27 0.87
N LYS A 83 5.41 10.46 -0.19
CA LYS A 83 4.52 10.77 -1.32
C LYS A 83 3.07 10.45 -0.98
N VAL A 84 2.36 11.43 -0.42
CA VAL A 84 0.94 11.38 -0.04
C VAL A 84 0.21 12.57 -0.67
N ALA A 85 -1.06 12.40 -1.04
CA ALA A 85 -1.87 13.50 -1.55
C ALA A 85 -2.30 14.43 -0.41
N GLU A 86 -2.05 15.73 -0.56
CA GLU A 86 -2.41 16.76 0.43
C GLU A 86 -3.90 16.72 0.81
N SER A 87 -4.78 16.54 -0.18
CA SER A 87 -6.23 16.43 0.04
C SER A 87 -6.61 15.26 0.94
N GLN A 88 -5.84 14.16 0.92
CA GLN A 88 -6.09 13.03 1.81
C GLN A 88 -5.63 13.35 3.23
N VAL A 89 -4.46 13.97 3.37
CA VAL A 89 -3.93 14.37 4.68
C VAL A 89 -4.87 15.37 5.36
N ALA A 90 -5.35 16.37 4.62
CA ALA A 90 -6.32 17.34 5.14
C ALA A 90 -7.59 16.67 5.69
N ARG A 91 -8.10 15.63 5.02
CA ARG A 91 -9.25 14.85 5.51
C ARG A 91 -8.90 14.00 6.73
N SER A 92 -7.70 13.44 6.77
CA SER A 92 -7.20 12.62 7.87
C SER A 92 -6.98 13.41 9.16
N MET A 93 -6.62 14.69 9.06
CA MET A 93 -6.51 15.58 10.22
C MET A 93 -7.84 15.70 10.98
N ALA A 94 -8.97 15.69 10.27
CA ALA A 94 -10.29 15.84 10.88
C ALA A 94 -10.73 14.64 11.73
N VAL A 95 -10.08 13.49 11.58
CA VAL A 95 -10.45 12.22 12.25
C VAL A 95 -9.38 11.71 13.22
N GLY A 96 -8.35 12.52 13.52
CA GLY A 96 -7.29 12.11 14.45
C GLY A 96 -6.44 10.95 13.94
N ALA A 97 -6.05 11.00 12.66
CA ALA A 97 -5.25 9.95 12.05
C ALA A 97 -3.86 9.79 12.70
N TYR A 98 -3.25 8.62 12.52
CA TYR A 98 -1.92 8.30 13.06
C TYR A 98 -0.93 7.90 11.96
N VAL A 99 0.36 7.96 12.29
CA VAL A 99 1.45 7.35 11.50
C VAL A 99 2.01 6.16 12.28
N ALA A 100 2.23 5.05 11.58
CA ALA A 100 2.93 3.86 12.04
C ALA A 100 4.14 3.59 11.14
N LEU A 101 5.33 3.52 11.73
CA LEU A 101 6.60 3.32 11.05
C LEU A 101 7.10 1.90 11.28
N HIS A 102 7.46 1.23 10.19
CA HIS A 102 7.88 -0.16 10.19
C HIS A 102 9.26 -0.28 9.57
N THR A 103 10.06 -1.21 10.08
CA THR A 103 11.30 -1.69 9.45
C THR A 103 10.98 -2.53 8.22
N ALA A 104 9.95 -3.38 8.30
CA ALA A 104 9.46 -4.24 7.23
C ALA A 104 7.94 -4.50 7.36
N LYS A 105 7.29 -4.95 6.28
CA LYS A 105 5.83 -5.25 6.27
C LYS A 105 5.44 -6.43 7.16
N THR A 106 6.39 -7.30 7.45
CA THR A 106 6.19 -8.48 8.30
C THR A 106 6.35 -8.16 9.78
N GLU A 107 6.74 -6.92 10.11
CA GLU A 107 7.06 -6.50 11.47
C GLU A 107 6.01 -5.49 11.97
N THR A 108 5.74 -5.51 13.28
CA THR A 108 4.95 -4.46 13.93
C THR A 108 5.67 -3.12 13.84
N SER A 109 4.92 -2.03 13.91
CA SER A 109 5.51 -0.69 13.90
C SER A 109 6.44 -0.50 15.10
N TYR A 110 7.64 0.02 14.86
CA TYR A 110 8.60 0.35 15.93
C TYR A 110 8.35 1.75 16.50
N LEU A 111 7.69 2.63 15.74
CA LEU A 111 7.33 3.97 16.17
C LEU A 111 5.94 4.31 15.65
N MET A 112 5.08 4.82 16.52
CA MET A 112 3.74 5.25 16.18
C MET A 112 3.44 6.61 16.83
N GLY A 113 2.62 7.41 16.16
CA GLY A 113 2.19 8.68 16.74
C GLY A 113 0.92 9.24 16.12
N GLU A 114 0.19 10.03 16.89
CA GLU A 114 -0.95 10.81 16.42
C GLU A 114 -0.49 11.98 15.60
N ILE A 115 -1.09 12.20 14.43
CA ILE A 115 -0.74 13.33 13.58
C ILE A 115 -1.36 14.60 14.16
N VAL A 116 -0.49 15.55 14.52
CA VAL A 116 -0.89 16.87 15.02
C VAL A 116 -0.58 17.99 14.03
N GLY A 117 0.24 17.70 13.01
CA GLY A 117 0.58 18.65 11.95
C GLY A 117 1.17 17.97 10.73
N TRP A 118 1.28 18.73 9.63
CA TRP A 118 1.97 18.29 8.42
C TRP A 118 2.51 19.48 7.63
N SER A 119 3.56 19.25 6.86
CA SER A 119 4.17 20.22 5.96
C SER A 119 4.44 19.59 4.60
N VAL A 120 4.46 20.43 3.55
CA VAL A 120 4.93 20.03 2.23
C VAL A 120 6.42 20.34 2.14
N GLU A 121 7.23 19.31 1.85
CA GLU A 121 8.67 19.43 1.74
C GLU A 121 9.18 18.90 0.40
N LYS A 122 10.36 19.38 -0.01
CA LYS A 122 11.05 18.86 -1.20
C LYS A 122 11.69 17.52 -0.85
N ARG A 123 11.44 16.50 -1.66
CA ARG A 123 11.93 15.15 -1.41
C ARG A 123 13.44 15.01 -1.66
N ASN A 124 14.00 15.82 -2.55
CA ASN A 124 15.44 15.86 -2.85
C ASN A 124 15.96 17.30 -2.92
N LYS A 125 17.13 17.56 -2.33
CA LYS A 125 17.88 18.82 -2.53
C LYS A 125 18.38 18.89 -3.97
N GLY A 126 17.57 19.41 -4.88
CA GLY A 126 17.94 19.63 -6.30
C GLY A 126 16.82 19.32 -7.30
N ASP A 127 15.80 18.59 -6.91
CA ASP A 127 14.61 18.33 -7.72
C ASP A 127 13.46 19.23 -7.24
N THR A 128 13.11 20.23 -8.04
CA THR A 128 12.01 21.16 -7.76
C THR A 128 10.63 20.57 -8.06
N SER A 129 10.56 19.38 -8.67
CA SER A 129 9.32 18.79 -9.16
C SER A 129 8.73 17.72 -8.24
N SER A 130 9.49 17.20 -7.26
CA SER A 130 9.01 16.17 -6.34
C SER A 130 8.88 16.69 -4.90
N THR A 131 7.67 17.14 -4.57
CA THR A 131 7.28 17.39 -3.17
C THR A 131 6.72 16.13 -2.51
N GLY A 132 6.75 16.12 -1.18
CA GLY A 132 6.08 15.12 -0.35
C GLY A 132 5.64 15.75 0.98
N ILE A 133 5.06 14.91 1.84
CA ILE A 133 4.49 15.31 3.12
C ILE A 133 5.39 14.82 4.24
N THR A 134 5.76 15.72 5.12
CA THR A 134 6.31 15.42 6.44
C THR A 134 5.17 15.52 7.46
N PHE A 135 4.97 14.49 8.26
CA PHE A 135 4.03 14.51 9.39
C PHE A 135 4.74 14.91 10.68
N THR A 136 4.08 15.75 11.46
CA THR A 136 4.41 16.04 12.86
C THR A 136 3.49 15.22 13.75
N CYS A 137 4.07 14.43 14.64
CA CYS A 137 3.35 13.46 15.43
C CYS A 137 3.69 13.54 16.92
N ILE A 138 2.71 13.25 17.78
CA ILE A 138 2.94 12.94 19.20
C ILE A 138 3.08 11.43 19.35
N GLU A 139 4.17 10.97 19.95
CA GLU A 139 4.44 9.54 20.13
C GLU A 139 3.35 8.84 20.97
N ARG A 140 2.96 7.65 20.52
CA ARG A 140 2.03 6.77 21.23
C ARG A 140 2.79 5.51 21.68
N PRO A 141 2.50 4.97 22.87
CA PRO A 141 3.17 3.77 23.39
C PRO A 141 2.67 2.47 22.74
N THR A 142 1.87 2.56 21.68
CA THR A 142 1.23 1.44 21.01
C THR A 142 1.91 1.12 19.68
N SER A 143 1.86 -0.15 19.29
CA SER A 143 2.34 -0.64 18.01
C SER A 143 1.21 -1.29 17.23
N GLU A 144 1.30 -1.22 15.91
CA GLU A 144 0.31 -1.76 14.98
C GLU A 144 0.97 -2.73 14.01
N LEU A 145 0.20 -3.70 13.51
CA LEU A 145 0.62 -4.53 12.39
C LEU A 145 0.63 -3.69 11.09
N TRP A 146 1.41 -4.13 10.11
CA TRP A 146 1.44 -3.47 8.80
C TRP A 146 0.05 -3.48 8.14
N TYR A 147 -0.44 -2.31 7.72
CA TYR A 147 -1.69 -2.19 6.97
C TYR A 147 -1.44 -1.75 5.53
N GLY A 148 -1.46 -2.70 4.58
CA GLY A 148 -1.39 -2.39 3.15
C GLY A 148 -1.10 -3.61 2.26
N ALA A 149 -1.95 -3.83 1.26
CA ALA A 149 -1.84 -4.99 0.35
C ALA A 149 -0.85 -4.78 -0.83
N GLY A 150 -0.30 -3.58 -0.99
CA GLY A 150 0.57 -3.23 -2.11
C GLY A 150 2.03 -3.64 -1.91
N ALA A 151 2.77 -3.81 -3.01
CA ALA A 151 4.22 -4.04 -2.97
C ALA A 151 5.04 -2.79 -2.56
N GLY A 152 4.45 -1.60 -2.53
CA GLY A 152 5.13 -0.36 -2.19
C GLY A 152 5.50 -0.20 -0.70
N GLU A 153 6.27 0.85 -0.40
CA GLU A 153 6.76 1.21 0.94
C GLU A 153 5.72 1.94 1.81
N LYS A 154 4.47 2.00 1.35
CA LYS A 154 3.38 2.69 2.03
C LYS A 154 2.09 1.88 2.02
N GLY A 155 1.33 2.04 3.08
CA GLY A 155 0.03 1.44 3.31
C GLY A 155 -0.91 2.46 3.95
N TYR A 156 -2.21 2.29 3.73
CA TYR A 156 -3.24 3.18 4.24
C TYR A 156 -4.35 2.34 4.85
N ARG A 157 -4.67 2.63 6.11
CA ARG A 157 -5.87 2.15 6.78
C ARG A 157 -6.95 3.22 6.67
N TYR A 158 -8.08 2.88 6.08
CA TYR A 158 -9.21 3.77 5.91
C TYR A 158 -10.24 3.57 7.01
N ASP A 159 -11.06 4.59 7.25
CA ASP A 159 -12.22 4.44 8.12
C ASP A 159 -13.17 3.35 7.57
N GLY A 160 -13.56 2.40 8.43
CA GLY A 160 -14.35 1.21 8.05
C GLY A 160 -13.53 0.00 7.55
N ASP A 161 -12.21 0.05 7.58
CA ASP A 161 -11.36 -1.11 7.32
C ASP A 161 -11.30 -2.04 8.54
N ASP A 162 -11.79 -3.29 8.39
CA ASP A 162 -11.52 -4.36 9.35
C ASP A 162 -10.01 -4.69 9.42
N PRO A 163 -9.48 -5.04 10.61
CA PRO A 163 -8.14 -5.60 10.73
C PRO A 163 -8.07 -6.90 9.94
N ALA A 164 -7.08 -7.00 9.06
CA ALA A 164 -6.82 -8.21 8.26
C ALA A 164 -6.16 -9.31 9.09
#